data_AF-A0A844EP96-F1
#
_entry.id   AF-A0A844EP96-F1
#
_cell.length_a   1.000
_cell.length_b   1.000
_cell.length_c   1.000
_cell.angle_alpha   90.00
_cell.angle_beta   90.00
_cell.angle_gamma   90.00
#
_symmetry.space_group_name_H-M   'P 1'
#
loop_
_entity.id
_entity.type
_entity.pdbx_description
1 polymer ?
#
loop_
_entity_poly.entity_id
_entity_poly.type
_entity_poly.pdbx_seq_one_letter_code
_entity_poly.pdbx_strand_id
1 'polypeptide(L)'
;KNIEKAFKVKLVNVNNGEVKFQKATSNPKLPKKLSKVVYTIFGLSNYSPFSSNKVAYQPSSLHTITPHSATSGASKKYSPIRFVNRYKLQSLYDKGATGRSKTIGIISFANFHPNDVYRYWDDEGINVKSNRLSIYRTNGYKGSWDGYDESTIDVEQAGAIAPDSNIRTYIAKPNIIGMVNSIAAAVGQNVADTLSLSWGQSEAQVAYEMKQGITPKKYNQIMNLLFEQAAAQGISVFTATGDNG
;
A
#
# COMPACT_ATOMS: atom_id res chain seq x y z
N LYS A 1 -27.55 11.98 3.68
CA LYS A 1 -28.87 12.06 3.00
C LYS A 1 -29.01 11.11 1.81
N ASN A 2 -28.33 11.30 0.66
CA ASN A 2 -28.53 10.40 -0.50
C ASN A 2 -28.05 8.96 -0.26
N ILE A 3 -26.86 8.79 0.32
CA ILE A 3 -26.31 7.46 0.69
C ILE A 3 -27.25 6.73 1.66
N GLU A 4 -27.69 7.43 2.71
CA GLU A 4 -28.64 6.91 3.71
C GLU A 4 -29.96 6.44 3.08
N LYS A 5 -30.52 7.22 2.15
CA LYS A 5 -31.74 6.86 1.42
C LYS A 5 -31.51 5.66 0.50
N ALA A 6 -30.41 5.64 -0.25
CA ALA A 6 -30.09 4.59 -1.21
C ALA A 6 -29.90 3.22 -0.54
N PHE A 7 -29.21 3.21 0.60
CA PHE A 7 -28.89 1.97 1.32
C PHE A 7 -29.80 1.70 2.52
N LYS A 8 -30.79 2.56 2.77
CA LYS A 8 -31.72 2.47 3.92
C LYS A 8 -30.98 2.34 5.26
N VAL A 9 -29.96 3.17 5.45
CA VAL A 9 -29.15 3.25 6.68
C VAL A 9 -29.19 4.66 7.26
N LYS A 10 -28.79 4.81 8.53
CA LYS A 10 -28.48 6.11 9.14
C LYS A 10 -26.98 6.16 9.40
N LEU A 11 -26.33 7.25 9.02
CA LEU A 11 -24.92 7.48 9.34
C LEU A 11 -24.83 8.26 10.66
N VAL A 12 -23.95 7.81 11.55
CA VAL A 12 -23.72 8.45 12.86
C VAL A 12 -22.25 8.73 13.06
N ASN A 13 -21.95 9.83 13.73
CA ASN A 13 -20.60 10.14 14.18
C ASN A 13 -20.34 9.39 15.48
N VAL A 14 -19.19 8.73 15.56
CA VAL A 14 -18.68 8.00 16.70
C VAL A 14 -17.40 8.71 17.16
N ASN A 15 -17.27 8.88 18.47
CA ASN A 15 -16.06 9.33 19.12
C ASN A 15 -15.74 8.33 20.23
N ASN A 16 -14.65 7.57 20.08
CA ASN A 16 -14.22 6.57 21.06
C ASN A 16 -13.08 7.08 21.97
N GLY A 17 -12.81 8.38 21.98
CA GLY A 17 -11.72 9.00 22.74
C GLY A 17 -10.43 9.17 21.94
N GLU A 18 -10.16 8.29 20.98
CA GLU A 18 -8.94 8.31 20.16
C GLU A 18 -9.20 8.75 18.72
N VAL A 19 -10.33 8.33 18.15
CA VAL A 19 -10.68 8.53 16.73
C VAL A 19 -12.11 9.06 16.62
N LYS A 20 -12.28 10.08 15.77
CA LYS A 20 -13.60 10.54 15.32
C LYS A 20 -13.87 9.98 13.93
N PHE A 21 -14.92 9.18 13.80
CA PHE A 21 -15.30 8.57 12.53
C PHE A 21 -16.81 8.51 12.38
N GLN A 22 -17.27 8.24 11.16
CA GLN A 22 -18.66 8.03 10.82
C GLN A 22 -18.86 6.55 10.44
N LYS A 23 -19.99 5.97 10.83
CA LYS A 23 -20.41 4.63 10.39
C LYS A 23 -21.93 4.53 10.19
N ALA A 24 -22.37 3.52 9.46
CA ALA A 24 -23.78 3.13 9.40
C ALA A 24 -24.24 2.45 10.70
N THR A 25 -25.47 2.72 11.13
CA THR A 25 -26.07 2.10 12.32
C THR A 25 -26.62 0.69 12.09
N SER A 26 -26.73 0.26 10.83
CA SER A 26 -27.32 -1.03 10.45
C SER A 26 -26.79 -1.49 9.09
N ASN A 27 -27.04 -2.75 8.75
CA ASN A 27 -26.66 -3.31 7.46
C ASN A 27 -27.43 -2.62 6.32
N PRO A 28 -26.74 -2.30 5.20
CA PRO A 28 -27.39 -1.70 4.06
C PRO A 28 -28.38 -2.65 3.38
N LYS A 29 -29.47 -2.09 2.85
CA LYS A 29 -30.49 -2.81 2.09
C LYS A 29 -30.52 -2.31 0.64
N LEU A 30 -30.60 -3.24 -0.29
CA LEU A 30 -30.72 -2.97 -1.72
C LEU A 30 -32.07 -3.49 -2.26
N PRO A 31 -32.59 -2.89 -3.35
CA PRO A 31 -33.67 -3.50 -4.13
C PRO A 31 -33.31 -4.92 -4.60
N LYS A 32 -34.30 -5.83 -4.67
CA LYS A 32 -34.11 -7.26 -5.03
C LYS A 32 -33.34 -7.48 -6.35
N LYS A 33 -33.46 -6.57 -7.32
CA LYS A 33 -32.74 -6.66 -8.60
C LYS A 33 -31.23 -6.43 -8.41
N LEU A 34 -30.84 -5.48 -7.56
CA LEU A 34 -29.44 -5.14 -7.31
C LEU A 34 -28.77 -6.11 -6.33
N SER A 35 -29.52 -6.68 -5.38
CA SER A 35 -28.97 -7.66 -4.44
C SER A 35 -28.47 -8.96 -5.09
N LYS A 36 -28.82 -9.20 -6.36
CA LYS A 36 -28.32 -10.34 -7.14
C LYS A 36 -26.94 -10.10 -7.77
N VAL A 37 -26.54 -8.85 -7.94
CA VAL A 37 -25.30 -8.46 -8.66
C VAL A 37 -24.30 -7.70 -7.78
N VAL A 38 -24.75 -7.19 -6.63
CA VAL A 38 -23.87 -6.53 -5.65
C VAL A 38 -23.46 -7.55 -4.59
N TYR A 39 -22.17 -7.87 -4.55
CA TYR A 39 -21.62 -8.81 -3.56
C TYR A 39 -21.54 -8.20 -2.15
N THR A 40 -21.06 -6.97 -2.03
CA THR A 40 -20.96 -6.23 -0.77
C THR A 40 -20.87 -4.73 -1.02
N ILE A 41 -21.11 -3.92 0.02
CA ILE A 41 -21.01 -2.46 -0.03
C ILE A 41 -19.92 -2.01 0.95
N PHE A 42 -18.90 -1.34 0.41
CA PHE A 42 -17.89 -0.62 1.18
C PHE A 42 -18.22 0.88 1.23
N GLY A 43 -17.54 1.64 2.09
CA GLY A 43 -17.71 3.10 2.12
C GLY A 43 -18.75 3.65 3.09
N LEU A 44 -19.44 2.78 3.83
CA LEU A 44 -20.42 3.21 4.85
C LEU A 44 -19.77 3.53 6.21
N SER A 45 -18.46 3.37 6.32
CA SER A 45 -17.65 3.94 7.40
C SER A 45 -16.40 4.60 6.82
N ASN A 46 -15.95 5.68 7.46
CA ASN A 46 -14.67 6.32 7.17
C ASN A 46 -13.62 6.05 8.26
N TYR A 47 -13.85 5.05 9.12
CA TYR A 47 -12.90 4.61 10.12
C TYR A 47 -11.54 4.33 9.48
N SER A 48 -10.49 4.76 10.16
CA SER A 48 -9.11 4.70 9.73
C SER A 48 -8.29 4.17 10.90
N PRO A 49 -7.78 2.93 10.84
CA PRO A 49 -6.93 2.37 11.89
C PRO A 49 -5.52 2.97 11.83
N PHE A 50 -5.12 3.46 10.67
CA PHE A 50 -3.79 3.97 10.35
C PHE A 50 -3.71 5.49 10.61
N SER A 51 -3.97 5.90 11.85
CA SER A 51 -3.92 7.28 12.37
C SER A 51 -5.10 8.19 12.00
N SER A 52 -5.65 8.80 13.04
CA SER A 52 -6.34 10.08 12.98
C SER A 52 -5.74 10.96 14.08
N ASN A 53 -5.28 12.16 13.72
CA ASN A 53 -4.73 13.20 14.62
C ASN A 53 -3.21 13.19 14.83
N LYS A 54 -2.43 13.29 13.75
CA LYS A 54 -1.14 13.99 13.82
C LYS A 54 -1.12 15.14 12.81
N VAL A 55 -0.42 16.20 13.18
CA VAL A 55 -0.21 17.43 12.39
C VAL A 55 0.05 17.04 10.92
N ALA A 56 -0.43 17.84 9.97
CA ALA A 56 -0.08 17.69 8.55
C ALA A 56 1.43 17.90 8.36
N TYR A 57 2.22 16.90 8.74
CA TYR A 57 3.66 16.89 8.65
C TYR A 57 4.02 16.50 7.23
N GLN A 58 4.56 17.43 6.45
CA GLN A 58 5.19 17.10 5.18
C GLN A 58 6.70 17.13 5.43
N PRO A 59 7.38 15.97 5.53
CA PRO A 59 8.82 15.98 5.68
C PRO A 59 9.45 16.68 4.48
N SER A 60 10.42 17.55 4.71
CA SER A 60 11.30 18.00 3.64
C SER A 60 12.04 16.79 3.07
N SER A 61 12.22 16.75 1.75
CA SER A 61 13.04 15.71 1.13
C SER A 61 14.45 15.78 1.69
N LEU A 62 14.95 14.65 2.15
CA LEU A 62 16.33 14.53 2.64
C LEU A 62 17.33 15.01 1.57
N HIS A 63 17.00 14.87 0.30
CA HIS A 63 17.83 15.29 -0.85
C HIS A 63 18.11 16.78 -0.84
N THR A 64 17.14 17.55 -0.39
CA THR A 64 17.19 19.02 -0.42
C THR A 64 17.88 19.61 0.80
N ILE A 65 18.00 18.85 1.90
CA ILE A 65 18.50 19.35 3.19
C ILE A 65 19.93 18.91 3.51
N THR A 66 20.42 17.81 2.92
CA THR A 66 21.82 17.37 3.09
C THR A 66 22.64 17.68 1.84
N PRO A 67 23.68 18.53 1.92
CA PRO A 67 24.68 18.64 0.87
C PRO A 67 25.29 17.26 0.61
N HIS A 68 25.71 17.02 -0.64
CA HIS A 68 26.34 15.79 -1.11
C HIS A 68 27.70 15.58 -0.41
N SER A 69 27.70 15.21 0.86
CA SER A 69 28.91 14.82 1.58
C SER A 69 29.23 13.39 1.19
N ALA A 70 30.25 13.24 0.34
CA ALA A 70 30.74 11.99 -0.24
C ALA A 70 31.26 10.93 0.77
N THR A 71 30.91 11.02 2.05
CA THR A 71 31.55 10.27 3.14
C THR A 71 30.58 9.80 4.25
N SER A 72 29.33 9.49 3.93
CA SER A 72 28.54 8.60 4.77
C SER A 72 28.04 7.43 3.94
N GLY A 73 28.97 6.57 3.50
CA GLY A 73 28.58 5.28 2.95
C GLY A 73 27.63 4.62 3.95
N ALA A 74 26.42 4.29 3.49
CA ALA A 74 25.44 3.59 4.29
C ALA A 74 26.12 2.42 5.00
N SER A 75 25.80 2.20 6.28
CA SER A 75 26.45 1.15 7.05
C SER A 75 26.36 -0.16 6.28
N LYS A 76 27.50 -0.72 5.86
CA LYS A 76 27.56 -2.01 5.13
C LYS A 76 26.83 -3.13 5.88
N LYS A 77 26.61 -2.96 7.19
CA LYS A 77 25.81 -3.85 8.03
C LYS A 77 24.34 -3.90 7.63
N TYR A 78 23.76 -2.86 7.06
CA TYR A 78 22.34 -2.78 6.70
C TYR A 78 22.10 -2.54 5.20
N SER A 79 23.16 -2.40 4.41
CA SER A 79 23.10 -2.22 2.96
C SER A 79 22.40 -3.40 2.24
N PRO A 80 21.65 -3.15 1.14
CA PRO A 80 21.03 -4.18 0.31
C PRO A 80 22.03 -5.22 -0.23
N ILE A 81 23.31 -4.86 -0.37
CA ILE A 81 24.35 -5.80 -0.83
C ILE A 81 24.50 -7.00 0.12
N ARG A 82 24.21 -6.82 1.42
CA ARG A 82 24.18 -7.94 2.36
C ARG A 82 23.09 -8.94 2.02
N PHE A 83 21.90 -8.48 1.61
CA PHE A 83 20.82 -9.34 1.18
C PHE A 83 21.21 -10.09 -0.10
N VAL A 84 21.74 -9.37 -1.09
CA VAL A 84 22.27 -9.95 -2.35
C VAL A 84 23.27 -11.07 -2.08
N ASN A 85 24.25 -10.82 -1.21
CA ASN A 85 25.27 -11.80 -0.86
C ASN A 85 24.69 -12.97 -0.04
N ARG A 86 23.86 -12.68 0.96
CA ARG A 86 23.28 -13.69 1.87
C ARG A 86 22.36 -14.67 1.16
N TYR A 87 21.63 -14.20 0.15
CA TYR A 87 20.70 -15.00 -0.65
C TYR A 87 21.25 -15.36 -2.03
N LYS A 88 22.54 -15.08 -2.29
CA LYS A 88 23.28 -15.49 -3.50
C LYS A 88 22.64 -15.01 -4.81
N LEU A 89 22.10 -13.80 -4.82
CA LEU A 89 21.42 -13.22 -5.98
C LEU A 89 22.37 -12.87 -7.13
N GLN A 90 23.69 -12.81 -6.89
CA GLN A 90 24.67 -12.54 -7.93
C GLN A 90 24.53 -13.51 -9.12
N SER A 91 24.32 -14.80 -8.85
CA SER A 91 24.12 -15.80 -9.91
C SER A 91 22.86 -15.59 -10.77
N LEU A 92 21.87 -14.86 -10.25
CA LEU A 92 20.68 -14.44 -10.98
C LEU A 92 21.00 -13.20 -11.83
N TYR A 93 21.73 -12.25 -11.26
CA TYR A 93 22.15 -11.03 -11.97
C TYR A 93 23.09 -11.35 -13.14
N ASP A 94 24.02 -12.29 -12.96
CA ASP A 94 24.93 -12.76 -14.02
C ASP A 94 24.15 -13.39 -15.19
N LYS A 95 22.93 -13.88 -14.95
CA LYS A 95 22.00 -14.39 -15.96
C LYS A 95 21.02 -13.34 -16.48
N GLY A 96 21.21 -12.07 -16.10
CA GLY A 96 20.37 -10.94 -16.50
C GLY A 96 19.07 -10.78 -15.72
N ALA A 97 18.87 -11.50 -14.62
CA ALA A 97 17.65 -11.41 -13.79
C ALA A 97 17.72 -10.24 -12.79
N THR A 98 17.82 -9.02 -13.32
CA THR A 98 17.87 -7.74 -12.58
C THR A 98 16.51 -7.07 -12.43
N GLY A 99 15.43 -7.75 -12.84
CA GLY A 99 14.09 -7.18 -12.92
C GLY A 99 13.79 -6.45 -14.24
N ARG A 100 14.66 -6.57 -15.25
CA ARG A 100 14.44 -5.97 -16.58
C ARG A 100 13.09 -6.35 -17.16
N SER A 101 12.39 -5.35 -17.72
CA SER A 101 11.06 -5.48 -18.30
C SER A 101 9.98 -5.99 -17.32
N LYS A 102 10.23 -5.88 -16.01
CA LYS A 102 9.26 -6.17 -14.96
C LYS A 102 8.82 -4.92 -14.25
N THR A 103 7.61 -4.94 -13.70
CA THR A 103 7.06 -3.87 -12.88
C THR A 103 6.71 -4.41 -11.50
N ILE A 104 7.33 -3.85 -10.47
CA ILE A 104 6.98 -4.10 -9.07
C ILE A 104 5.89 -3.10 -8.67
N GLY A 105 4.73 -3.60 -8.27
CA GLY A 105 3.69 -2.80 -7.64
C GLY A 105 3.93 -2.72 -6.13
N ILE A 106 3.89 -1.52 -5.56
CA ILE A 106 3.93 -1.32 -4.10
C ILE A 106 2.56 -0.81 -3.68
N ILE A 107 1.87 -1.52 -2.79
CA ILE A 107 0.64 -1.02 -2.18
C ILE A 107 1.02 -0.20 -0.95
N SER A 108 0.68 1.09 -0.95
CA SER A 108 1.09 2.01 0.11
C SER A 108 -0.03 2.97 0.50
N PHE A 109 0.05 3.48 1.72
CA PHE A 109 -0.92 4.40 2.30
C PHE A 109 -0.33 5.78 2.63
N ALA A 110 0.93 6.02 2.25
CA ALA A 110 1.61 7.29 2.41
C ALA A 110 2.35 7.72 1.13
N ASN A 111 2.67 9.00 1.07
CA ASN A 111 3.57 9.59 0.08
C ASN A 111 5.01 9.26 0.46
N PHE A 112 5.90 9.36 -0.52
CA PHE A 112 7.34 9.32 -0.36
C PHE A 112 7.95 10.33 -1.32
N HIS A 113 9.23 10.66 -1.14
CA HIS A 113 9.97 11.53 -2.05
C HIS A 113 10.76 10.68 -3.04
N PRO A 114 10.43 10.67 -4.35
CA PRO A 114 11.18 9.88 -5.33
C PRO A 114 12.67 10.24 -5.39
N ASN A 115 13.03 11.49 -5.14
CA ASN A 115 14.43 11.93 -5.10
C ASN A 115 15.20 11.35 -3.91
N ASP A 116 14.52 11.07 -2.80
CA ASP A 116 15.15 10.41 -1.65
C ASP A 116 15.50 8.97 -1.98
N VAL A 117 14.60 8.26 -2.67
CA VAL A 117 14.81 6.90 -3.16
C VAL A 117 15.98 6.83 -4.15
N TYR A 118 16.03 7.73 -5.14
CA TYR A 118 17.16 7.74 -6.09
C TYR A 118 18.49 8.07 -5.42
N ARG A 119 18.50 9.01 -4.47
CA ARG A 119 19.71 9.31 -3.69
C ARG A 119 20.14 8.10 -2.86
N TYR A 120 19.20 7.39 -2.23
CA TYR A 120 19.51 6.16 -1.49
C TYR A 120 20.23 5.12 -2.36
N TRP A 121 19.74 4.87 -3.58
CA TRP A 121 20.39 3.93 -4.49
C TRP A 121 21.79 4.39 -4.93
N ASP A 122 21.97 5.70 -5.15
CA ASP A 122 23.28 6.29 -5.46
C ASP A 122 24.27 6.14 -4.29
N ASP A 123 23.83 6.47 -3.06
CA ASP A 123 24.62 6.33 -1.82
C ASP A 123 25.02 4.86 -1.55
N GLU A 124 24.19 3.90 -1.97
CA GLU A 124 24.46 2.46 -1.90
C GLU A 124 25.30 1.94 -3.08
N GLY A 125 25.63 2.79 -4.07
CA GLY A 125 26.39 2.41 -5.27
C GLY A 125 25.61 1.51 -6.23
N ILE A 126 24.28 1.56 -6.20
CA ILE A 126 23.38 0.74 -7.02
C ILE A 126 22.98 1.53 -8.26
N ASN A 127 23.49 1.11 -9.42
CA ASN A 127 23.04 1.66 -10.70
C ASN A 127 21.62 1.17 -11.01
N VAL A 128 20.67 2.10 -11.05
CA VAL A 128 19.26 1.79 -11.34
C VAL A 128 18.81 2.40 -12.66
N LYS A 129 17.76 1.83 -13.24
CA LYS A 129 17.08 2.40 -14.41
C LYS A 129 16.56 3.83 -14.11
N SER A 130 16.88 4.81 -14.95
CA SER A 130 16.32 6.17 -14.84
C SER A 130 14.80 6.20 -15.10
N ASN A 131 14.09 7.15 -14.49
CA ASN A 131 12.65 7.37 -14.69
C ASN A 131 11.78 6.11 -14.49
N ARG A 132 12.18 5.23 -13.57
CA ARG A 132 11.53 3.93 -13.29
C ARG A 132 10.41 3.99 -12.25
N LEU A 133 10.28 5.10 -11.54
CA LEU A 133 9.28 5.30 -10.48
C LEU A 133 8.01 5.95 -11.02
N SER A 134 6.85 5.37 -10.71
CA SER A 134 5.55 5.96 -11.01
C SER A 134 4.60 5.84 -9.83
N ILE A 135 3.69 6.81 -9.68
CA ILE A 135 2.71 6.83 -8.60
C ILE A 135 1.31 6.79 -9.18
N TYR A 136 0.51 5.82 -8.76
CA TYR A 136 -0.92 5.78 -9.03
C TYR A 136 -1.71 6.28 -7.82
N ARG A 137 -2.56 7.28 -8.02
CA ARG A 137 -3.43 7.85 -6.96
C ARG A 137 -4.76 7.15 -6.95
N THR A 138 -4.92 6.17 -6.06
CA THR A 138 -6.13 5.35 -5.96
C THR A 138 -7.35 6.24 -5.66
N ASN A 139 -8.31 6.26 -6.59
CA ASN A 139 -9.49 7.12 -6.55
C ASN A 139 -9.16 8.61 -6.33
N GLY A 140 -8.05 9.09 -6.89
CA GLY A 140 -7.62 10.49 -6.79
C GLY A 140 -7.11 10.91 -5.42
N TYR A 141 -6.83 9.96 -4.51
CA TYR A 141 -6.31 10.27 -3.18
C TYR A 141 -4.95 10.97 -3.27
N LYS A 142 -4.83 12.15 -2.68
CA LYS A 142 -3.59 12.96 -2.71
C LYS A 142 -2.44 12.38 -1.85
N GLY A 143 -2.68 11.31 -1.10
CA GLY A 143 -1.71 10.75 -0.17
C GLY A 143 -1.67 11.52 1.15
N SER A 144 -1.18 10.86 2.19
CA SER A 144 -0.73 11.45 3.45
C SER A 144 0.78 11.35 3.51
N TRP A 145 1.45 12.08 4.39
CA TRP A 145 2.86 11.86 4.70
C TRP A 145 3.06 11.10 6.02
N ASP A 146 1.96 10.78 6.71
CA ASP A 146 1.98 9.89 7.87
C ASP A 146 2.34 8.47 7.42
N GLY A 147 3.48 7.95 7.88
CA GLY A 147 4.07 6.69 7.43
C GLY A 147 4.85 6.77 6.10
N TYR A 148 5.37 7.96 5.75
CA TYR A 148 6.20 8.15 4.55
C TYR A 148 7.49 7.32 4.56
N ASP A 149 8.04 7.08 5.75
CA ASP A 149 9.21 6.24 6.01
C ASP A 149 8.97 4.81 5.53
N GLU A 150 7.82 4.22 5.86
CA GLU A 150 7.43 2.88 5.39
C GLU A 150 7.28 2.85 3.85
N SER A 151 6.64 3.85 3.27
CA SER A 151 6.49 3.92 1.81
C SER A 151 7.82 4.15 1.09
N THR A 152 8.76 4.82 1.75
CA THR A 152 10.11 5.08 1.22
C THR A 152 10.92 3.79 1.26
N ILE A 153 10.96 3.09 2.40
CA ILE A 153 11.72 1.85 2.56
C ILE A 153 11.21 0.74 1.62
N ASP A 154 9.89 0.63 1.41
CA ASP A 154 9.31 -0.32 0.45
C ASP A 154 9.88 -0.14 -0.96
N VAL A 155 9.93 1.11 -1.43
CA VAL A 155 10.41 1.45 -2.78
C VAL A 155 11.92 1.30 -2.87
N GLU A 156 12.65 1.80 -1.88
CA GLU A 156 14.11 1.70 -1.77
C GLU A 156 14.58 0.25 -1.81
N GLN A 157 14.04 -0.61 -0.95
CA GLN A 157 14.47 -2.01 -0.85
C GLN A 157 14.07 -2.80 -2.11
N ALA A 158 12.85 -2.62 -2.62
CA ALA A 158 12.43 -3.30 -3.84
C ALA A 158 13.29 -2.92 -5.05
N GLY A 159 13.59 -1.63 -5.22
CA GLY A 159 14.40 -1.16 -6.35
C GLY A 159 15.88 -1.45 -6.21
N ALA A 160 16.40 -1.58 -5.00
CA ALA A 160 17.78 -1.98 -4.74
C ALA A 160 18.04 -3.45 -5.15
N ILE A 161 17.07 -4.34 -4.91
CA ILE A 161 17.19 -5.77 -5.27
C ILE A 161 16.88 -6.03 -6.74
N ALA A 162 15.97 -5.26 -7.35
CA ALA A 162 15.63 -5.39 -8.76
C ALA A 162 15.98 -4.11 -9.54
N PRO A 163 17.26 -3.78 -9.77
CA PRO A 163 17.70 -2.46 -10.26
C PRO A 163 17.18 -2.05 -11.65
N ASP A 164 16.76 -3.00 -12.48
CA ASP A 164 16.28 -2.74 -13.85
C ASP A 164 14.74 -2.73 -13.96
N SER A 165 13.99 -2.98 -12.88
CA SER A 165 12.51 -3.02 -12.92
C SER A 165 11.87 -1.62 -12.97
N ASN A 166 10.63 -1.50 -13.38
CA ASN A 166 9.82 -0.33 -13.04
C ASN A 166 9.22 -0.54 -11.64
N ILE A 167 8.95 0.55 -10.92
CA ILE A 167 8.20 0.51 -9.65
C ILE A 167 6.98 1.41 -9.78
N ARG A 168 5.81 0.85 -9.46
CA ARG A 168 4.54 1.55 -9.47
C ARG A 168 3.92 1.51 -8.08
N THR A 169 3.93 2.65 -7.40
CA THR A 169 3.36 2.78 -6.06
C THR A 169 1.89 3.18 -6.15
N TYR A 170 1.00 2.32 -5.64
CA TYR A 170 -0.44 2.54 -5.56
C TYR A 170 -0.76 3.19 -4.21
N ILE A 171 -0.78 4.52 -4.18
CA ILE A 171 -1.07 5.29 -2.97
C ILE A 171 -2.59 5.31 -2.76
N ALA A 172 -3.03 4.82 -1.60
CA ALA A 172 -4.43 4.73 -1.23
C ALA A 172 -4.71 5.44 0.10
N LYS A 173 -5.99 5.66 0.37
CA LYS A 173 -6.43 6.19 1.67
C LYS A 173 -6.10 5.15 2.77
N PRO A 174 -5.54 5.54 3.92
CA PRO A 174 -5.10 4.63 4.98
C PRO A 174 -6.28 3.98 5.73
N ASN A 175 -7.13 3.24 5.02
CA ASN A 175 -8.28 2.53 5.59
C ASN A 175 -8.65 1.30 4.76
N ILE A 176 -9.61 0.52 5.26
CA ILE A 176 -10.03 -0.74 4.62
C ILE A 176 -10.50 -0.57 3.18
N ILE A 177 -11.11 0.57 2.85
CA ILE A 177 -11.59 0.87 1.49
C ILE A 177 -10.42 1.21 0.58
N GLY A 178 -9.43 1.94 1.08
CA GLY A 178 -8.20 2.20 0.35
C GLY A 178 -7.44 0.92 0.06
N MET A 179 -7.35 -0.01 1.02
CA MET A 179 -6.74 -1.33 0.84
C MET A 179 -7.40 -2.12 -0.29
N VAL A 180 -8.74 -2.25 -0.25
CA VAL A 180 -9.48 -2.95 -1.31
C VAL A 180 -9.29 -2.26 -2.67
N ASN A 181 -9.40 -0.93 -2.71
CA ASN A 181 -9.32 -0.19 -3.96
C ASN A 181 -7.93 -0.15 -4.56
N SER A 182 -6.85 -0.13 -3.77
CA SER A 182 -5.49 -0.12 -4.30
C SER A 182 -5.13 -1.47 -4.91
N ILE A 183 -5.49 -2.57 -4.25
CA ILE A 183 -5.31 -3.91 -4.80
C ILE A 183 -6.19 -4.09 -6.04
N ALA A 184 -7.48 -3.71 -5.98
CA ALA A 184 -8.37 -3.78 -7.13
C ALA A 184 -7.86 -2.94 -8.32
N ALA A 185 -7.29 -1.77 -8.06
CA ALA A 185 -6.69 -0.94 -9.10
C ALA A 185 -5.43 -1.58 -9.68
N ALA A 186 -4.55 -2.16 -8.84
CA ALA A 186 -3.32 -2.80 -9.28
C ALA A 186 -3.58 -4.04 -10.14
N VAL A 187 -4.44 -4.93 -9.65
CA VAL A 187 -4.87 -6.17 -10.33
C VAL A 187 -5.71 -5.83 -11.57
N GLY A 188 -6.61 -4.85 -11.47
CA GLY A 188 -7.44 -4.40 -12.59
C GLY A 188 -6.64 -3.74 -13.72
N GLN A 189 -5.58 -2.99 -13.40
CA GLN A 189 -4.66 -2.43 -14.40
C GLN A 189 -3.81 -3.51 -15.06
N ASN A 190 -3.49 -4.59 -14.35
CA ASN A 190 -2.65 -5.69 -14.83
C ASN A 190 -1.31 -5.21 -15.43
N VAL A 191 -0.71 -4.18 -14.82
CA VAL A 191 0.58 -3.59 -15.23
C VAL A 191 1.74 -4.10 -14.38
N ALA A 192 1.48 -4.48 -13.12
CA ALA A 192 2.50 -4.99 -12.20
C ALA A 192 2.63 -6.51 -12.35
N ASP A 193 3.86 -7.02 -12.44
CA ASP A 193 4.15 -8.46 -12.43
C ASP A 193 4.14 -9.05 -11.01
N THR A 194 4.37 -8.20 -10.01
CA THR A 194 4.36 -8.56 -8.59
C THR A 194 3.81 -7.41 -7.76
N LEU A 195 3.16 -7.73 -6.64
CA LEU A 195 2.70 -6.76 -5.65
C LEU A 195 3.39 -7.01 -4.31
N SER A 196 3.93 -5.96 -3.71
CA SER A 196 4.39 -5.95 -2.32
C SER A 196 3.40 -5.18 -1.46
N LEU A 197 3.05 -5.76 -0.31
CA LEU A 197 2.16 -5.19 0.70
C LEU A 197 2.79 -5.37 2.09
N SER A 198 3.39 -4.30 2.61
CA SER A 198 3.97 -4.22 3.97
C SER A 198 2.99 -3.65 5.01
N TRP A 199 1.81 -3.23 4.57
CA TRP A 199 0.80 -2.61 5.41
C TRP A 199 -0.30 -3.60 5.78
N GLY A 200 -0.62 -3.69 7.06
CA GLY A 200 -1.60 -4.66 7.55
C GLY A 200 -2.29 -4.23 8.82
N GLN A 201 -3.34 -4.98 9.16
CA GLN A 201 -4.05 -4.87 10.42
C GLN A 201 -4.34 -6.28 10.94
N SER A 202 -4.29 -6.45 12.26
CA SER A 202 -4.64 -7.71 12.91
C SER A 202 -6.03 -8.22 12.48
N GLU A 203 -6.12 -9.51 12.17
CA GLU A 203 -7.37 -10.18 11.85
C GLU A 203 -8.39 -10.06 12.98
N ALA A 204 -7.93 -10.02 14.25
CA ALA A 204 -8.79 -9.81 15.41
C ALA A 204 -9.43 -8.42 15.40
N GLN A 205 -8.67 -7.39 15.01
CA GLN A 205 -9.19 -6.03 14.87
C GLN A 205 -10.17 -5.95 13.69
N VAL A 206 -9.87 -6.60 12.56
CA VAL A 206 -10.81 -6.69 11.43
C VAL A 206 -12.12 -7.39 11.86
N ALA A 207 -12.04 -8.50 12.59
CA ALA A 207 -13.19 -9.22 13.10
C ALA A 207 -14.01 -8.37 14.10
N TYR A 208 -13.34 -7.59 14.95
CA TYR A 208 -13.98 -6.62 15.83
C TYR A 208 -14.73 -5.55 15.02
N GLU A 209 -14.09 -4.95 14.02
CA GLU A 209 -14.73 -3.97 13.14
C GLU A 209 -15.94 -4.53 12.39
N MET A 210 -15.88 -5.79 11.94
CA MET A 210 -17.03 -6.47 11.34
C MET A 210 -18.20 -6.61 12.32
N LYS A 211 -17.92 -6.95 13.58
CA LYS A 211 -18.95 -6.99 14.65
C LYS A 211 -19.54 -5.61 14.91
N GLN A 212 -18.73 -4.56 14.80
CA GLN A 212 -19.16 -3.18 14.97
C GLN A 212 -19.86 -2.56 13.75
N GLY A 213 -19.94 -3.29 12.62
CA GLY A 213 -20.51 -2.79 11.36
C GLY A 213 -19.66 -1.70 10.69
N ILE A 214 -18.38 -1.61 11.04
CA ILE A 214 -17.40 -0.69 10.43
C ILE A 214 -16.90 -1.29 9.11
N THR A 215 -16.46 -2.54 9.17
CA THR A 215 -15.95 -3.29 8.02
C THR A 215 -17.02 -4.27 7.54
N PRO A 216 -17.30 -4.38 6.22
CA PRO A 216 -18.30 -5.32 5.72
C PRO A 216 -17.94 -6.76 6.05
N LYS A 217 -18.94 -7.57 6.43
CA LYS A 217 -18.76 -9.00 6.77
C LYS A 217 -18.13 -9.85 5.66
N LYS A 218 -18.19 -9.37 4.42
CA LYS A 218 -17.64 -10.02 3.23
C LYS A 218 -16.24 -9.54 2.85
N TYR A 219 -15.57 -8.77 3.72
CA TYR A 219 -14.26 -8.18 3.43
C TYR A 219 -13.21 -9.25 3.09
N ASN A 220 -13.05 -10.28 3.93
CA ASN A 220 -12.05 -11.33 3.66
C ASN A 220 -12.31 -12.05 2.33
N GLN A 221 -13.57 -12.30 1.97
CA GLN A 221 -13.91 -12.91 0.68
C GLN A 221 -13.58 -11.98 -0.49
N ILE A 222 -13.76 -10.66 -0.35
CA ILE A 222 -13.36 -9.71 -1.40
C ILE A 222 -11.84 -9.68 -1.56
N MET A 223 -11.09 -9.66 -0.46
CA MET A 223 -9.63 -9.73 -0.52
C MET A 223 -9.16 -11.01 -1.20
N ASN A 224 -9.77 -12.16 -0.84
CA ASN A 224 -9.49 -13.43 -1.47
C ASN A 224 -9.79 -13.41 -2.98
N LEU A 225 -10.95 -12.88 -3.40
CA LEU A 225 -11.28 -12.75 -4.83
C LEU A 225 -10.29 -11.87 -5.59
N LEU A 226 -9.80 -10.79 -4.98
CA LEU A 226 -8.79 -9.93 -5.59
C LEU A 226 -7.44 -10.65 -5.73
N PHE A 227 -7.04 -11.45 -4.75
CA PHE A 227 -5.82 -12.25 -4.81
C PHE A 227 -5.95 -13.45 -5.76
N GLU A 228 -7.12 -14.09 -5.85
CA GLU A 228 -7.43 -15.10 -6.87
C GLU A 228 -7.33 -14.51 -8.28
N GLN A 229 -7.85 -13.29 -8.49
CA GLN A 229 -7.70 -12.59 -9.76
C GLN A 229 -6.23 -12.29 -10.06
N ALA A 230 -5.47 -11.79 -9.08
CA ALA A 230 -4.03 -11.55 -9.22
C ALA A 230 -3.29 -12.83 -9.65
N ALA A 231 -3.57 -13.95 -8.97
CA ALA A 231 -2.99 -15.25 -9.28
C ALA A 231 -3.36 -15.71 -10.70
N ALA A 232 -4.61 -15.57 -11.11
CA ALA A 232 -5.07 -15.92 -12.45
C ALA A 232 -4.42 -15.06 -13.55
N GLN A 233 -4.02 -13.84 -13.23
CA GLN A 233 -3.30 -12.94 -14.13
C GLN A 233 -1.76 -13.15 -14.10
N GLY A 234 -1.26 -14.04 -13.25
CA GLY A 234 0.18 -14.27 -13.08
C GLY A 234 0.88 -13.21 -12.22
N ILE A 235 0.14 -12.42 -11.45
CA ILE A 235 0.68 -11.43 -10.53
C ILE A 235 0.97 -12.11 -9.19
N SER A 236 2.25 -12.17 -8.80
CA SER A 236 2.63 -12.68 -7.47
C SER A 236 2.37 -11.63 -6.40
N VAL A 237 1.73 -11.99 -5.28
CA VAL A 237 1.44 -11.05 -4.19
C VAL A 237 2.21 -11.47 -2.94
N PHE A 238 3.02 -10.57 -2.40
CA PHE A 238 3.79 -10.74 -1.18
C PHE A 238 3.23 -9.81 -0.10
N THR A 239 2.82 -10.39 1.04
CA THR A 239 2.34 -9.64 2.21
C THR A 239 3.27 -9.87 3.38
N ALA A 240 3.62 -8.80 4.11
CA ALA A 240 4.30 -8.92 5.38
C ALA A 240 3.40 -9.66 6.39
N THR A 241 4.00 -10.47 7.27
CA THR A 241 3.28 -11.22 8.31
C THR A 241 2.98 -10.39 9.56
N GLY A 242 3.51 -9.15 9.63
CA GLY A 242 3.38 -8.24 10.75
C GLY A 242 4.59 -8.27 11.70
N ASP A 243 4.76 -7.19 12.47
CA ASP A 243 5.91 -6.95 13.36
C ASP A 243 5.61 -7.20 14.84
N ASN A 244 4.46 -7.82 15.14
CA ASN A 244 3.90 -7.90 16.50
C ASN A 244 3.92 -9.27 17.19
N GLY A 245 4.43 -10.34 16.56
CA GLY A 245 4.76 -11.63 17.20
C GLY A 245 3.59 -12.44 17.76
#